data_AF-A0A8J2RD76-F1
#
_entry.id   AF-A0A8J2RD76-F1
#
_cell.length_a   1.000
_cell.length_b   1.000
_cell.length_c   1.000
_cell.angle_alpha   90.00
_cell.angle_beta   90.00
_cell.angle_gamma   90.00
#
_symmetry.space_group_name_H-M   'P 1'
#
loop_
_entity.id
_entity.type
_entity.pdbx_description
1 polymer ?
#
loop_
_entity_poly.entity_id
_entity_poly.type
_entity_poly.pdbx_seq_one_letter_code
_entity_poly.pdbx_strand_id
1 'polypeptide(L)'
;MYCKTVNCCLLLAVLIGLVSSAPRNTRTEFGYTVSCEEATFSDGSTKSRWSISGQKIPLPSSWRNIGSAASTFRGNDGTLWTKYDWYQLDQSPPARQAGGGILC
;
A
#
# COMPACT_ATOMS: atom_id res chain seq x y z
N MET A 1 44.10 17.55 -36.46
CA MET A 1 42.78 18.03 -36.00
C MET A 1 42.07 16.90 -35.22
N TYR A 2 42.35 16.73 -33.92
CA TYR A 2 41.77 15.65 -33.09
C TYR A 2 41.19 16.14 -31.74
N CYS A 3 41.24 17.45 -31.46
CA CYS A 3 40.79 18.01 -30.17
C CYS A 3 39.26 18.17 -30.02
N LYS A 4 38.46 17.90 -31.05
CA LYS A 4 37.02 18.22 -31.02
C LYS A 4 36.14 17.07 -30.49
N THR A 5 36.56 15.82 -30.67
CA THR A 5 35.75 14.64 -30.32
C THR A 5 35.86 14.26 -28.84
N VAL A 6 37.04 14.43 -28.24
CA VAL A 6 37.30 14.02 -26.84
C VAL A 6 36.47 14.84 -25.85
N ASN A 7 36.21 16.12 -26.16
CA ASN A 7 35.45 17.02 -25.30
C ASN A 7 33.94 16.68 -25.27
N CYS A 8 33.39 16.15 -26.38
CA CYS A 8 31.99 15.71 -26.42
C CYS A 8 31.73 14.48 -25.54
N CYS A 9 32.68 13.54 -25.49
CA CYS A 9 32.53 12.32 -24.69
C CYS A 9 32.55 12.61 -23.18
N LEU A 10 33.41 13.55 -22.74
CA LEU A 10 33.48 13.99 -21.35
C LEU A 10 32.21 14.72 -20.90
N LEU A 11 31.65 15.60 -21.74
CA LEU A 11 30.40 16.29 -21.46
C LEU A 11 29.20 15.33 -21.34
N LEU A 12 29.14 14.30 -22.18
CA LEU A 12 28.10 13.27 -22.12
C LEU A 12 28.17 12.45 -20.83
N ALA A 13 29.37 12.08 -20.37
CA ALA A 13 29.54 11.34 -19.13
C ALA A 13 29.11 12.15 -17.89
N VAL A 14 29.40 13.46 -17.88
CA VAL A 14 28.99 14.37 -16.80
C VAL A 14 27.46 14.54 -16.78
N LEU A 15 26.82 14.65 -17.94
CA LEU A 15 25.36 14.73 -18.05
C LEU A 15 24.67 13.44 -17.58
N ILE A 16 25.20 12.26 -17.92
CA ILE A 16 24.63 10.97 -17.47
C ILE A 16 24.83 10.78 -15.96
N GLY A 17 25.96 11.21 -15.41
CA GLY A 17 26.23 11.19 -13.97
C GLY A 17 25.28 12.08 -13.18
N LEU A 18 24.98 13.28 -13.68
CA LEU A 18 24.07 14.24 -13.04
C LEU A 18 22.61 13.77 -13.01
N VAL A 19 22.12 13.09 -14.05
CA VAL A 19 20.76 12.54 -14.09
C VAL A 19 20.58 11.39 -13.09
N SER A 20 21.64 10.64 -12.80
CA SER A 20 21.61 9.50 -11.88
C SER A 20 21.53 9.91 -10.40
N SER A 21 21.91 11.16 -10.07
CA SER A 21 21.90 11.72 -8.71
C SER A 21 20.67 12.57 -8.39
N ALA A 22 19.71 12.71 -9.31
CA ALA A 22 18.46 13.38 -8.99
C ALA A 22 17.73 12.55 -7.91
N PRO A 23 17.45 13.12 -6.72
CA PRO A 23 16.68 12.41 -5.72
C PRO A 23 15.35 12.05 -6.36
N ARG A 24 15.05 10.74 -6.43
CA ARG A 24 13.72 10.29 -6.82
C ARG A 24 12.77 10.95 -5.85
N ASN A 25 12.01 11.94 -6.34
CA ASN A 25 11.02 12.65 -5.55
C ASN A 25 9.91 11.65 -5.23
N THR A 26 10.12 10.81 -4.21
CA THR A 26 9.12 9.89 -3.70
C THR A 26 8.11 10.75 -2.98
N ARG A 27 7.15 11.27 -3.74
CA ARG A 27 6.01 12.00 -3.21
C ARG A 27 5.37 11.12 -2.14
N THR A 28 5.44 11.56 -0.89
CA THR A 28 4.80 10.85 0.23
C THR A 28 3.30 10.80 -0.04
N GLU A 29 2.78 9.60 -0.25
CA GLU A 29 1.35 9.35 -0.39
C GLU A 29 0.73 9.30 1.01
N PHE A 30 -0.52 9.76 1.14
CA PHE A 30 -1.25 9.72 2.40
C PHE A 30 -2.52 8.89 2.26
N GLY A 31 -2.90 8.24 3.34
CA GLY A 31 -4.07 7.39 3.38
C GLY A 31 -4.42 6.94 4.78
N TYR A 32 -5.10 5.81 4.86
CA TYR A 32 -5.62 5.24 6.09
C TYR A 32 -5.30 3.75 6.16
N THR A 33 -5.18 3.24 7.38
CA THR A 33 -5.24 1.80 7.61
C THR A 33 -6.68 1.35 7.61
N VAL A 34 -6.97 0.28 6.88
CA VAL A 34 -8.27 -0.39 6.85
C VAL A 34 -8.10 -1.74 7.51
N SER A 35 -9.04 -2.09 8.38
CA SER A 35 -9.13 -3.38 9.03
C SER A 35 -10.47 -4.03 8.70
N CYS A 36 -10.41 -5.31 8.35
CA CYS A 36 -11.58 -6.16 8.15
C CYS A 36 -11.46 -7.40 9.03
N GLU A 37 -12.47 -7.68 9.85
CA GLU A 37 -12.54 -8.89 10.68
C GLU A 37 -13.68 -9.75 10.16
N GLU A 38 -13.42 -11.01 9.82
CA GLU A 38 -14.45 -11.98 9.41
C GLU A 38 -14.48 -13.19 10.34
N ALA A 39 -15.66 -13.77 10.50
CA ALA A 39 -15.84 -15.07 11.12
C ALA A 39 -16.91 -15.85 10.36
N THR A 40 -16.59 -17.12 10.07
CA THR A 40 -17.55 -18.09 9.55
C THR A 40 -18.03 -18.98 10.70
N PHE A 41 -19.33 -19.03 10.89
CA PHE A 41 -19.99 -19.79 11.93
C PHE A 41 -20.38 -21.19 11.42
N SER A 42 -20.63 -22.11 12.34
CA SER A 42 -20.97 -23.50 12.02
C SER A 42 -22.28 -23.65 11.22
N ASP A 43 -23.16 -22.64 11.24
CA ASP A 43 -24.38 -22.58 10.42
C ASP A 43 -24.12 -22.11 8.98
N GLY A 44 -22.85 -21.87 8.62
CA GLY A 44 -22.43 -21.37 7.32
C GLY A 44 -22.63 -19.86 7.16
N SER A 45 -23.11 -19.14 8.18
CA SER A 45 -23.17 -17.69 8.14
C SER A 45 -21.76 -17.08 8.27
N THR A 46 -21.53 -15.99 7.56
CA THR A 46 -20.31 -15.19 7.69
C THR A 46 -20.68 -13.82 8.23
N LYS A 47 -20.03 -13.38 9.31
CA LYS A 47 -20.09 -12.00 9.78
C LYS A 47 -18.77 -11.33 9.47
N SER A 48 -18.83 -10.11 8.96
CA SER A 48 -17.65 -9.27 8.79
C SER A 48 -17.85 -7.88 9.40
N ARG A 49 -16.76 -7.31 9.91
CA ARG A 49 -16.72 -5.96 10.48
C ARG A 49 -15.57 -5.19 9.86
N TRP A 50 -15.90 -3.99 9.40
CA TRP A 50 -14.95 -3.09 8.76
C TRP A 50 -14.68 -1.88 9.64
N SER A 51 -13.43 -1.47 9.74
CA SER A 51 -13.03 -0.22 10.37
C SER A 51 -11.91 0.46 9.58
N ILE A 52 -11.99 1.78 9.46
CA ILE A 52 -10.94 2.61 8.88
C ILE A 52 -10.35 3.44 10.01
N SER A 53 -9.02 3.55 10.06
CA SER A 53 -8.35 4.46 10.97
C SER A 53 -8.90 5.87 10.79
N GLY A 54 -9.32 6.52 11.87
CA GLY A 54 -9.73 7.93 11.84
C GLY A 54 -8.56 8.89 11.60
N GLN A 55 -7.33 8.38 11.65
CA GLN A 55 -6.12 9.15 11.45
C GLN A 55 -5.54 8.92 10.06
N LYS A 56 -5.38 10.01 9.32
CA LYS A 56 -4.62 10.06 8.06
C LYS A 56 -3.14 9.90 8.37
N ILE A 57 -2.50 8.94 7.72
CA ILE A 57 -1.09 8.60 7.92
C ILE A 57 -0.31 8.71 6.61
N PRO A 58 0.99 9.02 6.65
CA PRO A 58 1.86 8.83 5.50
C PRO A 58 2.00 7.33 5.21
N LEU A 59 1.77 6.95 3.96
CA LEU A 59 1.87 5.55 3.54
C LEU A 59 3.35 5.20 3.28
N PRO A 60 3.80 3.99 3.67
CA PRO A 60 5.15 3.54 3.36
C PRO A 60 5.33 3.42 1.84
N SER A 61 6.54 3.65 1.31
CA SER A 61 6.79 3.68 -0.14
C SER A 61 6.40 2.39 -0.89
N SER A 62 6.28 1.27 -0.18
CA SER A 62 5.89 -0.04 -0.70
C SER A 62 4.44 -0.42 -0.38
N TRP A 63 3.61 0.48 0.14
CA TRP A 63 2.27 0.15 0.65
C TRP A 63 1.38 -0.60 -0.35
N ARG A 64 1.51 -0.31 -1.65
CA ARG A 64 0.78 -0.99 -2.74
C ARG A 64 1.17 -2.45 -2.93
N ASN A 65 2.35 -2.84 -2.47
CA ASN A 65 2.89 -4.19 -2.55
C ASN A 65 2.77 -4.94 -1.22
N ILE A 66 2.27 -4.28 -0.16
CA ILE A 66 1.98 -4.93 1.11
C ILE A 66 0.60 -5.59 0.96
N GLY A 67 0.60 -6.91 0.75
CA GLY A 67 -0.64 -7.68 0.79
C GLY A 67 -1.33 -7.55 2.15
N SER A 68 -2.64 -7.79 2.19
CA SER A 68 -3.42 -7.70 3.42
C SER A 68 -2.82 -8.62 4.49
N ALA A 69 -2.41 -8.05 5.62
CA ALA A 69 -1.86 -8.83 6.73
C ALA A 69 -3.01 -9.58 7.41
N ALA A 70 -3.07 -10.89 7.22
CA ALA A 70 -4.06 -11.75 7.86
C ALA A 70 -3.55 -12.23 9.24
N SER A 71 -4.37 -12.09 10.27
CA SER A 71 -4.11 -12.62 11.60
C SER A 71 -5.37 -13.27 12.16
N THR A 72 -5.24 -14.46 12.72
CA THR A 72 -6.36 -15.18 13.34
C THR A 72 -6.34 -15.01 14.84
N PHE A 73 -7.51 -14.80 15.43
CA PHE A 73 -7.67 -14.65 16.87
C PHE A 73 -9.00 -15.27 17.32
N ARG A 74 -9.07 -15.66 18.59
CA ARG A 74 -10.27 -16.22 19.19
C ARG A 74 -11.02 -15.12 19.92
N GLY A 75 -12.29 -14.91 19.56
CA GLY A 75 -13.19 -13.99 20.25
C GLY A 75 -13.57 -14.49 21.65
N ASN A 76 -14.13 -13.59 22.47
CA ASN A 76 -14.61 -13.92 23.82
C ASN A 76 -15.72 -14.98 23.84
N ASP A 77 -16.45 -15.12 22.73
CA ASP A 77 -17.48 -16.13 22.48
C ASP A 77 -16.89 -17.48 22.02
N GLY A 78 -15.57 -17.58 21.89
CA GLY A 78 -14.87 -18.77 21.41
C GLY A 78 -14.82 -18.90 19.87
N THR A 79 -15.46 -17.98 19.13
CA THR A 79 -15.47 -17.94 17.67
C THR A 79 -14.09 -17.59 17.14
N LEU A 80 -13.65 -18.27 16.06
CA LEU A 80 -12.41 -17.92 15.37
C LEU A 80 -12.67 -16.79 14.38
N TRP A 81 -11.96 -15.69 14.56
CA TRP A 81 -12.01 -14.53 13.68
C TRP A 81 -10.69 -14.41 12.90
N THR A 82 -10.79 -13.98 11.65
CA THR A 82 -9.65 -13.62 10.80
C THR A 82 -9.68 -12.12 10.57
N LYS A 83 -8.61 -11.42 10.95
CA LYS A 83 -8.43 -9.99 10.70
C LYS A 83 -7.49 -9.77 9.53
N TYR A 84 -7.88 -8.92 8.60
CA TYR A 84 -7.08 -8.43 7.48
C TYR A 84 -6.83 -6.94 7.66
N ASP A 85 -5.57 -6.52 7.58
CA ASP A 85 -5.16 -5.12 7.63
C ASP A 85 -4.46 -4.72 6.33
N TRP A 86 -4.84 -3.57 5.75
CA TRP A 86 -4.18 -3.00 4.57
C TRP A 86 -4.22 -1.48 4.56
N TYR A 87 -3.51 -0.87 3.61
CA TYR A 87 -3.50 0.57 3.41
C TYR A 87 -4.39 0.98 2.24
N GLN A 88 -5.12 2.08 2.42
CA GLN A 88 -5.97 2.68 1.39
C GLN A 88 -5.65 4.16 1.22
N LEU A 89 -5.58 4.65 -0.01
CA LEU A 89 -5.38 6.07 -0.30
C LEU A 89 -6.56 6.92 0.18
N ASP A 90 -6.26 8.14 0.59
CA ASP A 90 -7.24 9.14 1.01
C ASP A 90 -8.27 9.50 -0.08
N GLN A 91 -7.91 9.33 -1.36
CA GLN A 91 -8.77 9.62 -2.52
C GLN A 91 -9.58 8.41 -3.02
N SER A 92 -9.38 7.23 -2.46
CA SER A 92 -10.16 6.04 -2.84
C SER A 92 -11.52 6.09 -2.13
N PRO A 93 -12.65 5.79 -2.83
CA PRO A 93 -13.95 5.71 -2.17
C PRO A 93 -13.85 4.77 -0.96
N PRO A 94 -14.51 5.08 0.18
CA PRO A 94 -14.42 4.25 1.37
C PRO A 94 -14.69 2.79 0.96
N ALA A 95 -13.89 1.84 1.45
CA ALA A 95 -13.96 0.41 1.07
C ALA A 95 -15.38 -0.17 1.08
N ARG A 96 -16.31 0.47 1.81
CA ARG A 96 -17.76 0.26 1.77
C ARG A 96 -18.42 0.31 0.37
N GLN A 97 -17.82 0.92 -0.65
CA GLN A 97 -18.43 1.09 -1.98
C GLN A 97 -17.78 0.29 -3.12
N ALA A 98 -16.67 -0.40 -2.89
CA ALA A 98 -16.11 -1.32 -3.87
C ALA A 98 -16.86 -2.67 -3.80
N GLY A 99 -18.14 -2.64 -4.19
CA GLY A 99 -18.92 -3.85 -4.46
C GLY A 99 -18.28 -4.62 -5.61
N GLY A 100 -17.41 -5.56 -5.29
CA GLY A 100 -16.61 -6.26 -6.29
C GLY A 100 -15.65 -7.25 -5.68
N GLY A 101 -16.18 -8.28 -5.00
CA GLY A 101 -15.52 -9.58 -4.94
C GLY A 101 -14.31 -9.72 -4.02
N ILE A 102 -14.27 -9.02 -2.88
CA ILE A 102 -13.40 -9.44 -1.78
C ILE A 102 -14.25 -9.44 -0.49
N LEU A 103 -14.28 -10.59 0.16
CA LEU A 103 -15.10 -11.01 1.29
C LEU A 103 -14.81 -10.27 2.62
N CYS A 104 -14.26 -9.06 2.67
CA CYS A 104 -12.87 -8.94 3.14
C CYS A 104 -12.03 -9.54 2.01
#